data_AF-A0A1E1LNE6-F1
#
_entry.id   AF-A0A1E1LNE6-F1
#
_cell.length_a   1.000
_cell.length_b   1.000
_cell.length_c   1.000
_cell.angle_alpha   90.00
_cell.angle_beta   90.00
_cell.angle_gamma   90.00
#
_symmetry.space_group_name_H-M   'P 1'
#
loop_
_entity.id
_entity.type
_entity.pdbx_description
1 polymer ?
#
loop_
_entity_poly.entity_id
_entity_poly.type
_entity_poly.pdbx_seq_one_letter_code
_entity_poly.pdbx_strand_id
1 'polypeptide(L)'
;MGGRRGPELSPQTRSRICELRSISWSYNRIHAKHPEIPKSTIANTYRQESKRVNNISQVRPGPKRVISEEQRDLLYDIATSTPSVSYETLQEEIVPDASIRSIKRLFQEMNLRK
;
A
#
# COMPACT_ATOMS: atom_id res chain seq x y z
N MET A 1 -21.53 -8.29 14.56
CA MET A 1 -20.55 -9.37 14.80
C MET A 1 -19.49 -9.36 13.70
N GLY A 2 -18.40 -8.62 13.87
CA GLY A 2 -17.28 -8.65 12.94
C GLY A 2 -16.37 -9.84 13.25
N GLY A 3 -16.59 -10.96 12.57
CA GLY A 3 -15.67 -12.12 12.69
C GLY A 3 -14.26 -11.72 12.24
N ARG A 4 -13.24 -12.24 12.94
CA ARG A 4 -11.85 -12.13 12.48
C ARG A 4 -11.77 -12.66 11.05
N ARG A 5 -11.30 -11.84 10.11
CA ARG A 5 -11.04 -12.28 8.73
C ARG A 5 -9.84 -13.23 8.78
N GLY A 6 -10.00 -14.41 8.18
CA GLY A 6 -8.93 -15.39 8.06
C GLY A 6 -7.78 -14.90 7.17
N PRO A 7 -6.69 -15.68 7.08
CA PRO A 7 -5.56 -15.36 6.20
C PRO A 7 -6.01 -15.24 4.74
N GLU A 8 -5.20 -14.55 3.95
CA GLU A 8 -5.44 -14.42 2.52
C GLU A 8 -5.37 -15.78 1.81
N LEU A 9 -6.21 -15.96 0.78
CA LEU A 9 -6.12 -17.15 -0.08
C LEU A 9 -4.78 -17.18 -0.83
N SER A 10 -4.17 -18.36 -0.90
CA SER A 10 -2.96 -18.58 -1.69
C SER A 10 -3.17 -18.22 -3.17
N PRO A 11 -2.12 -17.82 -3.90
CA PRO A 11 -2.21 -17.57 -5.34
C PRO A 11 -2.86 -18.73 -6.10
N GLN A 12 -2.49 -19.98 -5.79
CA GLN A 12 -3.01 -21.18 -6.44
C GLN A 12 -4.53 -21.31 -6.26
N THR A 13 -5.02 -21.08 -5.03
CA THR A 13 -6.46 -21.12 -4.75
C THR A 13 -7.22 -20.01 -5.47
N ARG A 14 -6.63 -18.81 -5.57
CA ARG A 14 -7.22 -17.69 -6.33
C ARG A 14 -7.29 -17.98 -7.83
N SER A 15 -6.21 -18.48 -8.42
CA SER A 15 -6.19 -18.91 -9.83
C SER A 15 -7.23 -19.98 -10.08
N ARG A 16 -7.33 -20.98 -9.19
CA ARG A 16 -8.35 -22.04 -9.30
C ARG A 16 -9.78 -21.51 -9.27
N ILE A 17 -10.09 -20.55 -8.41
CA ILE A 17 -11.40 -19.89 -8.38
C ILE A 17 -11.68 -19.19 -9.72
N CYS A 18 -10.68 -18.50 -10.29
CA CYS A 18 -10.82 -17.78 -11.55
C CYS A 18 -11.01 -18.73 -12.74
N GLU A 19 -10.27 -19.84 -12.79
CA GLU A 19 -10.48 -20.92 -13.77
C GLU A 19 -11.90 -21.49 -13.70
N LEU A 20 -12.40 -21.82 -12.49
CA LEU A 20 -13.75 -22.35 -12.34
C LEU A 20 -14.80 -21.34 -12.81
N ARG A 21 -14.56 -20.05 -12.59
CA ARG A 21 -15.43 -18.98 -13.10
C ARG A 21 -15.36 -18.81 -14.62
N SER A 22 -14.21 -19.02 -15.26
CA SER A 22 -14.09 -18.92 -16.72
C SER A 22 -14.84 -20.04 -17.44
N ILE A 23 -14.97 -21.22 -16.83
CA ILE A 23 -15.82 -22.33 -17.31
C ILE A 23 -17.28 -22.23 -16.80
N SER A 24 -17.72 -21.03 -16.43
CA SER A 24 -19.10 -20.71 -16.04
C SER A 24 -19.64 -21.40 -14.77
N TRP A 25 -18.80 -21.87 -13.84
CA TRP A 25 -19.31 -22.39 -12.57
C TRP A 25 -19.90 -21.28 -11.71
N SER A 26 -21.09 -21.50 -11.13
CA SER A 26 -21.69 -20.55 -10.20
C SER A 26 -20.90 -20.46 -8.89
N TYR A 27 -20.98 -19.32 -8.19
CA TYR A 27 -20.32 -19.17 -6.88
C TYR A 27 -20.80 -20.22 -5.85
N ASN A 28 -22.06 -20.65 -5.93
CA ASN A 28 -22.59 -21.73 -5.10
C ASN A 28 -21.89 -23.05 -5.40
N ARG A 29 -21.70 -23.37 -6.68
CA ARG A 29 -21.03 -24.61 -7.11
C ARG A 29 -19.56 -24.62 -6.72
N ILE A 30 -18.88 -23.46 -6.80
CA ILE A 30 -17.49 -23.33 -6.36
C ILE A 30 -17.40 -23.50 -4.84
N HIS A 31 -18.30 -22.87 -4.07
CA HIS A 31 -18.34 -23.05 -2.61
C HIS A 31 -18.65 -24.49 -2.21
N ALA A 32 -19.55 -25.18 -2.91
CA ALA A 32 -19.82 -26.60 -2.64
C ALA A 32 -18.58 -27.48 -2.85
N LYS A 33 -17.69 -27.09 -3.78
CA LYS A 33 -16.40 -27.77 -4.03
C LYS A 33 -15.30 -27.35 -3.03
N HIS A 34 -15.37 -26.12 -2.54
CA HIS A 34 -14.43 -25.50 -1.61
C HIS A 34 -15.18 -24.92 -0.41
N PRO A 35 -15.78 -25.77 0.45
CA PRO A 35 -16.65 -25.33 1.55
C PRO A 35 -15.89 -24.52 2.61
N GLU A 36 -14.58 -24.70 2.71
CA GLU A 36 -13.68 -23.91 3.56
C GLU A 36 -13.55 -22.44 3.14
N ILE A 37 -13.88 -22.13 1.88
CA ILE A 37 -13.81 -20.77 1.35
C ILE A 37 -15.22 -20.16 1.35
N PRO A 38 -15.45 -19.07 2.12
CA PRO A 38 -16.73 -18.40 2.12
C PRO A 38 -17.12 -17.93 0.73
N LYS A 39 -18.41 -18.06 0.38
CA LYS A 39 -18.95 -17.60 -0.92
C LYS A 39 -18.63 -16.13 -1.21
N SER A 40 -18.64 -15.28 -0.18
CA SER A 40 -18.26 -13.87 -0.29
C SER A 40 -16.79 -13.69 -0.68
N THR A 41 -15.90 -14.51 -0.13
CA THR A 41 -14.48 -14.54 -0.49
C THR A 41 -14.28 -15.00 -1.93
N ILE A 42 -15.02 -16.01 -2.40
CA ILE A 42 -14.96 -16.46 -3.81
C ILE A 42 -15.37 -15.33 -4.75
N ALA A 43 -16.51 -14.68 -4.47
CA ALA A 43 -17.02 -13.59 -5.30
C ALA A 43 -16.05 -12.38 -5.31
N ASN A 44 -15.52 -12.00 -4.15
CA ASN A 44 -14.54 -10.91 -4.06
C ASN A 44 -13.23 -11.28 -4.77
N THR A 45 -12.76 -12.52 -4.63
CA THR A 45 -11.55 -13.01 -5.29
C THR A 45 -11.65 -12.83 -6.80
N TYR A 46 -12.75 -13.28 -7.41
CA TYR A 46 -12.98 -13.11 -8.84
C TYR A 46 -13.09 -11.62 -9.25
N ARG A 47 -13.80 -10.80 -8.48
CA ARG A 47 -13.96 -9.37 -8.79
C ARG A 47 -12.66 -8.57 -8.76
N GLN A 48 -11.74 -8.90 -7.86
CA GLN A 48 -10.45 -8.20 -7.76
C GLN A 48 -9.40 -8.76 -8.72
N GLU A 49 -9.68 -9.83 -9.47
CA GLU A 49 -8.69 -10.47 -10.33
C GLU A 49 -8.12 -9.51 -11.37
N SER A 50 -8.96 -8.67 -11.98
CA SER A 50 -8.52 -7.65 -12.94
C SER A 50 -7.57 -6.60 -12.36
N LYS A 51 -7.50 -6.45 -11.03
CA LYS A 51 -6.60 -5.51 -10.35
C LYS A 51 -5.30 -6.18 -9.91
N ARG A 52 -5.21 -7.50 -9.96
CA ARG A 52 -4.00 -8.22 -9.59
C ARG A 52 -3.04 -8.24 -10.77
N VAL A 53 -1.77 -8.05 -10.47
CA VAL A 53 -0.67 -8.27 -11.42
C VAL A 53 0.06 -9.52 -10.96
N ASN A 54 0.22 -10.51 -11.84
CA ASN A 54 0.88 -11.79 -11.53
C ASN A 54 0.25 -12.56 -10.34
N ASN A 55 -1.09 -12.52 -10.18
CA ASN A 55 -1.79 -13.11 -9.02
C ASN A 55 -1.33 -12.55 -7.65
N ILE A 56 -0.66 -11.40 -7.60
CA ILE A 56 -0.27 -10.74 -6.35
C ILE A 56 -1.37 -9.76 -5.95
N SER A 57 -1.77 -9.79 -4.68
CA SER A 57 -2.72 -8.80 -4.18
C SER A 57 -2.05 -7.44 -4.03
N GLN A 58 -2.80 -6.40 -4.33
CA GLN A 58 -2.31 -5.04 -4.18
C GLN A 58 -2.03 -4.75 -2.71
N VAL A 59 -0.84 -4.22 -2.43
CA VAL A 59 -0.51 -3.68 -1.12
C VAL A 59 -1.51 -2.57 -0.81
N ARG A 60 -2.04 -2.57 0.42
CA ARG A 60 -2.94 -1.50 0.85
C ARG A 60 -2.19 -0.17 0.72
N PRO A 61 -2.77 0.86 0.07
CA PRO A 61 -2.14 2.16 0.05
C PRO A 61 -1.91 2.60 1.49
N GLY A 62 -0.66 2.98 1.78
CA GLY A 62 -0.29 3.52 3.06
C GLY A 62 -0.98 4.85 3.34
N PRO A 63 -0.89 5.36 4.57
CA PRO A 63 -1.30 6.73 4.85
C PRO A 63 -0.56 7.70 3.93
N LYS A 64 -1.21 8.82 3.60
CA LYS A 64 -0.55 9.92 2.88
C LYS A 64 0.67 10.38 3.67
N ARG A 65 1.76 10.70 2.96
CA ARG A 65 2.94 11.29 3.58
C ARG A 65 2.59 12.68 4.12
N VAL A 66 3.16 13.03 5.27
CA VAL A 66 2.99 14.36 5.88
C VAL A 66 3.76 15.41 5.06
N ILE A 67 4.92 15.05 4.53
CA ILE A 67 5.72 15.89 3.64
C ILE A 67 5.31 15.58 2.20
N SER A 68 4.84 16.58 1.46
CA SER A 68 4.50 16.46 0.04
C SER A 68 5.76 16.29 -0.83
N GLU A 69 5.60 15.82 -2.07
CA GLU A 69 6.74 15.72 -2.99
C GLU A 69 7.32 17.11 -3.32
N GLU A 70 6.48 18.14 -3.48
CA GLU A 70 6.93 19.53 -3.67
C GLU A 70 7.77 20.03 -2.48
N GLN A 71 7.35 19.74 -1.24
CA GLN A 71 8.12 20.08 -0.05
C GLN A 71 9.43 19.29 0.05
N ARG A 72 9.47 18.05 -0.45
CA ARG A 72 10.69 17.25 -0.52
C ARG A 72 11.70 17.89 -1.46
N ASP A 73 11.26 18.36 -2.62
CA ASP A 73 12.12 19.02 -3.61
C ASP A 73 12.69 20.32 -3.04
N LEU A 74 11.86 21.16 -2.40
CA LEU A 74 12.32 22.38 -1.72
C LEU A 74 13.35 22.08 -0.61
N LEU A 75 13.11 21.05 0.20
CA LEU A 75 14.06 20.63 1.24
C LEU A 75 15.38 20.16 0.65
N TYR A 76 15.36 19.48 -0.50
CA TYR A 76 16.56 19.02 -1.20
C TYR A 76 17.37 20.20 -1.74
N ASP A 77 16.71 21.17 -2.38
CA ASP A 77 17.34 22.36 -2.94
C ASP A 77 18.01 23.22 -1.85
N ILE A 78 17.33 23.41 -0.72
CA ILE A 78 17.86 24.19 0.41
C ILE A 78 19.01 23.44 1.08
N ALA A 79 18.89 22.12 1.28
CA ALA A 79 19.97 21.33 1.85
C ALA A 79 21.25 21.36 1.00
N THR A 80 21.11 21.42 -0.33
CA THR A 80 22.24 21.45 -1.27
C THR A 80 22.82 22.85 -1.42
N SER A 81 21.99 23.89 -1.46
CA SER A 81 22.42 25.29 -1.62
C SER A 81 22.93 25.91 -0.32
N THR A 82 22.36 25.53 0.83
CA THR A 82 22.67 26.10 2.15
C THR A 82 22.74 25.02 3.24
N PRO A 83 23.87 24.28 3.31
CA PRO A 83 24.03 23.18 4.27
C PRO A 83 24.02 23.58 5.75
N SER A 84 24.05 24.87 6.08
CA SER A 84 24.07 25.37 7.47
C SER A 84 22.68 25.61 8.10
N VAL A 85 21.59 25.55 7.33
CA VAL A 85 20.24 25.85 7.85
C VAL A 85 19.85 24.84 8.95
N SER A 86 19.23 25.27 10.04
CA SER A 86 18.83 24.33 11.10
C SER A 86 17.62 23.49 10.67
N TYR A 87 17.43 22.32 11.28
CA TYR A 87 16.21 21.52 11.04
C TYR A 87 14.95 22.23 11.54
N GLU A 88 15.07 23.10 12.55
CA GLU A 88 13.96 23.88 13.12
C GLU A 88 13.47 24.92 12.10
N THR A 89 14.38 25.66 11.46
CA THR A 89 14.05 26.62 10.41
C THR A 89 13.39 25.92 9.21
N LEU A 90 13.93 24.78 8.78
CA LEU A 90 13.32 24.00 7.69
C LEU A 90 11.91 23.50 8.04
N GLN A 91 11.68 23.18 9.31
CA GLN A 91 10.36 22.78 9.78
C GLN A 91 9.38 23.95 9.69
N GLU A 92 9.72 25.08 10.31
CA GLU A 92 8.83 26.24 10.40
C GLU A 92 8.49 26.84 9.03
N GLU A 93 9.46 26.92 8.13
CA GLU A 93 9.29 27.60 6.84
C GLU A 93 8.66 26.71 5.75
N ILE A 94 8.93 25.40 5.75
CA ILE A 94 8.62 24.53 4.60
C ILE A 94 7.60 23.44 4.98
N VAL A 95 7.77 22.83 6.15
CA VAL A 95 7.00 21.65 6.58
C VAL A 95 6.51 21.77 8.03
N PRO A 96 5.67 22.77 8.36
CA PRO A 96 5.26 23.06 9.75
C PRO A 96 4.50 21.89 10.39
N ASP A 97 3.79 21.10 9.58
CA ASP A 97 3.03 19.93 10.02
C ASP A 97 3.90 18.68 10.25
N ALA A 98 5.14 18.68 9.75
CA ALA A 98 6.06 17.55 9.91
C ALA A 98 6.89 17.69 11.18
N SER A 99 7.18 16.58 11.85
CA SER A 99 8.13 16.59 12.97
C SER A 99 9.57 16.65 12.50
N ILE A 100 10.47 17.25 13.30
CA ILE A 100 11.94 17.24 13.06
C ILE A 100 12.47 15.83 12.77
N ARG A 101 11.94 14.81 13.46
CA ARG A 101 12.33 13.41 13.23
C ARG A 101 11.97 12.93 11.81
N SER A 102 10.84 13.38 11.28
CA SER A 102 10.43 13.08 9.90
C SER A 102 11.35 13.74 8.88
N ILE A 103 11.78 14.98 9.14
CA ILE A 103 12.75 15.70 8.31
C ILE A 103 14.11 14.99 8.34
N LYS A 104 14.62 14.61 9.52
CA LYS A 104 15.88 13.84 9.63
C LYS A 104 15.82 12.51 8.89
N ARG A 105 14.71 11.77 9.02
CA ARG A 105 14.50 10.52 8.29
C ARG A 105 14.48 10.76 6.78
N LEU A 106 13.82 11.81 6.32
CA LEU A 106 13.79 12.19 4.92
C LEU A 106 15.21 12.46 4.38
N PHE A 107 16.03 13.20 5.12
CA PHE A 107 17.40 13.51 4.72
C PHE A 107 18.26 12.25 4.65
N GLN A 108 18.07 11.31 5.58
CA GLN A 108 18.70 9.99 5.52
C GLN A 108 18.26 9.20 4.28
N GLU A 109 16.97 9.19 3.95
CA GLU A 109 16.43 8.54 2.74
C GLU A 109 16.98 9.16 1.46
N MET A 110 17.24 10.47 1.46
CA MET A 110 17.86 11.21 0.35
C MET A 110 19.39 11.10 0.32
N ASN A 111 20.00 10.39 1.27
CA ASN A 111 21.46 10.29 1.44
C ASN A 111 22.15 11.66 1.60
N LEU A 112 21.42 12.66 2.08
CA LEU A 112 21.95 13.98 2.42
C LEU A 112 22.58 13.90 3.82
N ARG A 113 23.90 14.04 3.88
CA ARG A 113 24.61 14.18 5.15
C ARG A 113 24.69 15.65 5.51
N LYS A 114 23.98 16.02 6.56
CA LYS A 114 24.08 17.31 7.23
C LYS A 114 24.75 17.13 8.57
#